data_AF-A0AAW8NIX6-F1
#
_entry.id   AF-A0AAW8NIX6-F1
#
_cell.length_a   1.000
_cell.length_b   1.000
_cell.length_c   1.000
_cell.angle_alpha   90.00
_cell.angle_beta   90.00
_cell.angle_gamma   90.00
#
_symmetry.space_group_name_H-M   'P 1'
#
loop_
_entity.id
_entity.type
_entity.pdbx_description
1 polymer ?
#
loop_
_entity_poly.entity_id
_entity_poly.type
_entity_poly.pdbx_seq_one_letter_code
_entity_poly.pdbx_strand_id
1 'polypeptide(L)'
;MISSLTIKDVASFDRGTPVQIPNLNKKVNLFFGLNGAGKSTIANFLQNQEDDAFKSCSINPVISPDIELFVYNQKYVENNFYQKQSQEGIFTVGEESKEVQLDLDNKNDELTKLNMSLSELEAEGKTLSDRKKSHLNTLKEAIWEEKKTIDKSPLKFCLKGYGTKDKFLSQVLENYGDISKNLEDLEKEIEGITDCSEKRIWKDPVFFDATDVEQDELLSQKVIGSGDSYLSTFINELDNIDWVKKGKTYLDQEDKCPFCQQDLQENFKSELSKLFDQTYEKNIERLNSLHNSYSIAVDKIEAELSNDFFNLSYVTSHIELHSSIEAYISLLKANIKTLEDKINKPSTDVYLESTSGHLENLNEAREQSHPLLINNLQAYDYDFQLSIDNQSSCFLLGEVRS
;
A
#
# COMPACT_ATOMS: atom_id res chain seq x y z
N MET A 1 -38.24 76.38 -56.43
CA MET A 1 -39.48 76.19 -55.64
C MET A 1 -40.50 75.48 -56.52
N ILE A 2 -41.27 74.55 -55.95
CA ILE A 2 -42.32 73.81 -56.67
C ILE A 2 -43.41 74.80 -57.08
N SER A 3 -43.89 74.71 -58.32
CA SER A 3 -44.98 75.54 -58.84
C SER A 3 -46.30 74.76 -58.87
N SER A 4 -46.24 73.48 -59.24
CA SER A 4 -47.41 72.61 -59.30
C SER A 4 -47.04 71.12 -59.12
N LEU A 5 -48.02 70.33 -58.69
CA LEU A 5 -47.95 68.86 -58.65
C LEU A 5 -49.00 68.27 -59.59
N THR A 6 -48.69 67.14 -60.22
CA THR A 6 -49.66 66.32 -60.94
C THR A 6 -49.72 64.95 -60.28
N ILE A 7 -50.92 64.51 -59.91
CA ILE A 7 -51.15 63.22 -59.24
C ILE A 7 -52.16 62.41 -60.05
N LYS A 8 -51.83 61.15 -60.32
CA LYS A 8 -52.63 60.26 -61.17
C LYS A 8 -52.37 58.81 -60.81
N ASP A 9 -53.40 57.97 -60.95
CA ASP A 9 -53.31 56.50 -60.81
C ASP A 9 -52.64 56.05 -59.50
N VAL A 10 -53.08 56.66 -58.39
CA VAL A 10 -52.56 56.31 -57.05
C VAL A 10 -53.61 56.52 -55.96
N ALA A 11 -53.83 55.50 -55.14
CA ALA A 11 -54.79 55.50 -54.03
C ALA A 11 -56.18 56.05 -54.42
N SER A 12 -56.53 57.25 -53.94
CA SER A 12 -57.82 57.91 -54.18
C SER A 12 -57.87 58.72 -55.49
N PHE A 13 -56.78 58.78 -56.25
CA PHE A 13 -56.69 59.50 -57.53
C PHE A 13 -56.92 58.54 -58.71
N ASP A 14 -57.91 58.85 -59.54
CA ASP A 14 -58.34 58.04 -60.67
C ASP A 14 -57.25 57.87 -61.76
N ARG A 15 -57.38 56.81 -62.56
CA ARG A 15 -56.48 56.50 -63.69
C ARG A 15 -56.74 57.36 -64.92
N GLY A 16 -57.99 57.75 -65.16
CA GLY A 16 -58.40 58.45 -66.37
C GLY A 16 -58.02 59.93 -66.36
N THR A 17 -58.11 60.58 -65.19
CA THR A 17 -57.96 62.04 -65.08
C THR A 17 -56.85 62.45 -64.11
N PRO A 18 -55.73 63.00 -64.60
CA PRO A 18 -54.69 63.56 -63.72
C PRO A 18 -55.22 64.78 -62.97
N VAL A 19 -55.01 64.81 -61.64
CA VAL A 19 -55.31 65.97 -60.80
C VAL A 19 -54.09 66.88 -60.77
N GLN A 20 -54.27 68.13 -61.21
CA GLN A 20 -53.25 69.16 -61.12
C GLN A 20 -53.49 70.05 -59.90
N ILE A 21 -52.46 70.23 -59.09
CA ILE A 21 -52.44 71.09 -57.91
C ILE A 21 -51.52 72.28 -58.24
N PRO A 22 -52.07 73.42 -58.68
CA PRO A 22 -51.28 74.62 -58.99
C PRO A 22 -50.96 75.44 -57.73
N ASN A 23 -50.19 76.52 -57.91
CA ASN A 23 -49.93 77.57 -56.90
C ASN A 23 -49.18 77.11 -55.64
N LEU A 24 -48.18 76.24 -55.80
CA LEU A 24 -47.35 75.73 -54.70
C LEU A 24 -46.06 76.55 -54.46
N ASN A 25 -45.99 77.74 -55.04
CA ASN A 25 -44.84 78.64 -55.02
C ASN A 25 -44.56 79.30 -53.65
N LYS A 26 -45.31 78.94 -52.59
CA LYS A 26 -45.07 79.43 -51.23
C LYS A 26 -43.98 78.59 -50.55
N LYS A 27 -43.27 79.21 -49.59
CA LYS A 27 -42.29 78.51 -48.75
C LYS A 27 -42.90 77.42 -47.88
N VAL A 28 -44.14 77.62 -47.45
CA VAL A 28 -44.92 76.65 -46.66
C VAL A 28 -46.27 76.47 -47.35
N ASN A 29 -46.61 75.23 -47.68
CA ASN A 29 -47.87 74.84 -48.30
C ASN A 29 -48.61 73.89 -47.36
N LEU A 30 -49.87 74.18 -47.05
CA LEU A 30 -50.69 73.37 -46.15
C LEU A 30 -51.81 72.71 -46.94
N PHE A 31 -51.87 71.37 -46.90
CA PHE A 31 -52.93 70.57 -47.49
C PHE A 31 -53.92 70.15 -46.41
N PHE A 32 -55.15 70.67 -46.46
CA PHE A 32 -56.23 70.33 -45.51
C PHE A 32 -57.51 69.97 -46.27
N GLY A 33 -58.42 69.24 -45.62
CA GLY A 33 -59.63 68.72 -46.25
C GLY A 33 -60.19 67.52 -45.50
N LEU A 34 -61.33 67.00 -45.95
CA LEU A 34 -62.03 65.86 -45.32
C LEU A 34 -61.19 64.57 -45.34
N ASN A 35 -61.52 63.63 -44.45
CA ASN A 35 -60.92 62.31 -44.44
C ASN A 35 -61.20 61.60 -45.78
N GLY A 36 -60.18 60.93 -46.33
CA GLY A 36 -60.28 60.29 -47.65
C GLY A 36 -60.02 61.19 -48.86
N ALA A 37 -59.82 62.50 -48.69
CA ALA A 37 -59.54 63.43 -49.79
C ALA A 37 -58.14 63.29 -50.45
N GLY A 38 -57.38 62.23 -50.12
CA GLY A 38 -56.06 61.98 -50.72
C GLY A 38 -54.87 62.75 -50.11
N LYS A 39 -55.05 63.51 -49.02
CA LYS A 39 -53.99 64.32 -48.38
C LYS A 39 -52.73 63.52 -48.05
N SER A 40 -52.87 62.35 -47.43
CA SER A 40 -51.74 61.49 -47.08
C SER A 40 -51.03 60.94 -48.32
N THR A 41 -51.75 60.71 -49.41
CA THR A 41 -51.18 60.30 -50.70
C THR A 41 -50.28 61.39 -51.29
N ILE A 42 -50.72 62.65 -51.24
CA ILE A 42 -49.92 63.81 -51.65
C ILE A 42 -48.64 63.88 -50.82
N ALA A 43 -48.76 63.76 -49.50
CA ALA A 43 -47.60 63.81 -48.59
C ALA A 43 -46.63 62.65 -48.84
N ASN A 44 -47.13 61.42 -49.03
CA ASN A 44 -46.30 60.25 -49.31
C ASN A 44 -45.56 60.37 -50.65
N PHE A 45 -46.22 60.89 -51.69
CA PHE A 45 -45.59 61.16 -52.98
C PHE A 45 -44.42 62.14 -52.84
N LEU A 46 -44.61 63.20 -52.06
CA LEU A 46 -43.57 64.19 -51.81
C LEU A 46 -42.39 63.64 -51.00
N GLN A 47 -42.62 62.66 -50.12
CA GLN A 47 -41.59 62.01 -49.31
C GLN A 47 -40.77 60.95 -50.08
N ASN A 48 -41.42 60.17 -50.94
CA ASN A 48 -40.77 59.12 -51.72
C ASN A 48 -41.27 59.14 -53.17
N GLN A 49 -40.66 59.99 -53.99
CA GLN A 49 -41.05 60.15 -55.40
C GLN A 49 -40.70 58.94 -56.27
N GLU A 50 -39.75 58.11 -55.82
CA GLU A 50 -39.24 56.95 -56.55
C GLU A 50 -40.08 55.68 -56.32
N ASP A 51 -41.05 55.72 -55.39
CA ASP A 51 -41.95 54.59 -55.16
C ASP A 51 -42.71 54.24 -56.44
N ASP A 52 -42.79 52.94 -56.73
CA ASP A 52 -43.46 52.41 -57.91
C ASP A 52 -44.93 52.87 -58.01
N ALA A 53 -45.57 53.14 -56.88
CA ALA A 53 -46.93 53.64 -56.81
C ALA A 53 -47.12 55.05 -57.40
N PHE A 54 -46.04 55.85 -57.54
CA PHE A 54 -46.11 57.24 -57.99
C PHE A 54 -45.57 57.48 -59.41
N LYS A 55 -45.32 56.44 -60.21
CA LYS A 55 -44.81 56.55 -61.60
C LYS A 55 -45.63 57.50 -62.50
N SER A 56 -46.92 57.61 -62.24
CA SER A 56 -47.85 58.47 -62.99
C SER A 56 -47.97 59.90 -62.43
N CYS A 57 -47.23 60.21 -61.36
CA CYS A 57 -47.22 61.52 -60.71
C CYS A 57 -45.98 62.34 -61.12
N SER A 58 -46.06 63.67 -61.08
CA SER A 58 -44.93 64.54 -61.42
C SER A 58 -44.93 65.87 -60.67
N ILE A 59 -43.75 66.46 -60.55
CA ILE A 59 -43.49 67.75 -59.89
C ILE A 59 -42.95 68.73 -60.92
N ASN A 60 -43.46 69.97 -60.91
CA ASN A 60 -42.99 71.01 -61.82
C ASN A 60 -42.62 72.30 -61.06
N PRO A 61 -41.42 72.89 -61.26
CA PRO A 61 -40.26 72.26 -61.91
C PRO A 61 -39.76 71.04 -61.11
N VAL A 62 -39.03 70.14 -61.75
CA VAL A 62 -38.36 69.01 -61.08
C VAL A 62 -37.47 69.57 -59.96
N ILE A 63 -37.50 68.93 -58.80
CA ILE A 63 -36.77 69.39 -57.62
C ILE A 63 -35.27 69.20 -57.87
N SER A 64 -34.49 70.28 -57.72
CA SER A 64 -33.03 70.19 -57.78
C SER A 64 -32.51 69.40 -56.57
N PRO A 65 -31.45 68.58 -56.70
CA PRO A 65 -30.84 67.90 -55.56
C PRO A 65 -30.36 68.86 -54.45
N ASP A 66 -30.13 70.13 -54.76
CA ASP A 66 -29.73 71.16 -53.79
C ASP A 66 -30.90 71.71 -52.95
N ILE A 67 -32.14 71.26 -53.19
CA ILE A 67 -33.34 71.73 -52.49
C ILE A 67 -33.84 70.63 -51.56
N GLU A 68 -33.74 70.88 -50.26
CA GLU A 68 -34.30 70.02 -49.23
C GLU A 68 -35.82 70.22 -49.12
N LEU A 69 -36.58 69.13 -49.33
CA LEU A 69 -38.04 69.13 -49.23
C LEU A 69 -38.46 68.47 -47.92
N PHE A 70 -39.01 69.26 -47.00
CA PHE A 70 -39.59 68.75 -45.76
C PHE A 70 -41.10 68.52 -45.89
N VAL A 71 -41.53 67.30 -45.55
CA VAL A 71 -42.95 66.93 -45.52
C VAL A 71 -43.32 66.50 -44.11
N TYR A 72 -44.08 67.36 -43.43
CA TYR A 72 -44.62 67.03 -42.11
C TYR A 72 -45.95 66.28 -42.27
N ASN A 73 -45.94 64.98 -41.95
CA ASN A 73 -47.11 64.12 -41.93
C ASN A 73 -47.02 63.12 -40.77
N GLN A 74 -48.00 62.21 -40.67
CA GLN A 74 -48.01 61.17 -39.64
C GLN A 74 -46.76 60.27 -39.70
N LYS A 75 -46.30 59.88 -40.89
CA LYS A 75 -45.06 59.09 -41.03
C LYS A 75 -43.83 59.82 -40.49
N TYR A 76 -43.72 61.12 -40.74
CA TYR A 76 -42.63 61.93 -40.18
C TYR A 76 -42.66 61.90 -38.65
N VAL A 77 -43.86 62.03 -38.06
CA VAL A 77 -44.02 61.95 -36.59
C VAL A 77 -43.64 60.56 -36.08
N GLU A 78 -44.13 59.49 -36.71
CA GLU A 78 -43.84 58.10 -36.31
C GLU A 78 -42.35 57.75 -36.43
N ASN A 79 -41.66 58.27 -37.45
CA ASN A 79 -40.24 58.01 -37.67
C ASN A 79 -39.35 58.83 -36.73
N ASN A 80 -39.68 60.11 -36.51
CA ASN A 80 -38.79 61.03 -35.80
C ASN A 80 -39.09 61.17 -34.32
N PHE A 81 -40.27 60.76 -33.83
CA PHE A 81 -40.61 60.87 -32.42
C PHE A 81 -40.76 59.47 -31.81
N TYR A 82 -39.80 59.11 -30.96
CA TYR A 82 -39.86 57.90 -30.16
C TYR A 82 -40.26 58.23 -28.72
N GLN A 83 -41.27 57.50 -28.23
CA GLN A 83 -41.67 57.53 -26.83
C GLN A 83 -41.40 56.16 -26.23
N LYS A 84 -40.50 56.12 -25.25
CA LYS A 84 -40.22 54.92 -24.48
C LYS A 84 -41.43 54.59 -23.59
N GLN A 85 -41.91 53.35 -23.61
CA GLN A 85 -43.09 52.94 -22.84
C GLN A 85 -42.92 53.11 -21.32
N SER A 86 -41.68 53.12 -20.81
CA SER A 86 -41.40 53.24 -19.38
C SER A 86 -41.30 54.67 -18.84
N GLN A 87 -41.31 55.69 -19.70
CA GLN A 87 -41.26 57.10 -19.29
C GLN A 87 -42.22 57.96 -20.13
N GLU A 88 -43.43 58.16 -19.61
CA GLU A 88 -44.40 59.07 -20.22
C GLU A 88 -43.88 60.52 -20.20
N GLY A 89 -43.90 61.19 -21.37
CA GLY A 89 -43.53 62.60 -21.50
C GLY A 89 -42.11 62.90 -21.97
N ILE A 90 -41.24 61.90 -22.14
CA ILE A 90 -39.91 62.07 -22.73
C ILE A 90 -39.93 61.61 -24.19
N PHE A 91 -39.67 62.54 -25.11
CA PHE A 91 -39.62 62.29 -26.55
C PHE A 91 -38.19 62.39 -27.05
N THR A 92 -37.72 61.31 -27.70
CA THR A 92 -36.47 61.35 -28.44
C THR A 92 -36.78 61.80 -29.86
N VAL A 93 -36.09 62.85 -30.33
CA VAL A 93 -36.31 63.46 -31.65
C VAL A 93 -35.19 63.05 -32.61
N GLY A 94 -35.56 62.58 -33.80
CA GLY A 94 -34.68 62.15 -34.88
C GLY A 94 -34.72 60.64 -35.10
N GLU A 95 -34.78 60.23 -36.37
CA GLU A 95 -34.83 58.82 -36.79
C GLU A 95 -33.61 58.02 -36.32
N GLU A 96 -32.40 58.57 -36.46
CA GLU A 96 -31.16 57.95 -35.96
C GLU A 96 -31.19 57.77 -34.43
N SER A 97 -31.69 58.76 -33.69
CA SER A 97 -31.76 58.72 -32.22
C SER A 97 -32.74 57.65 -31.72
N LYS A 98 -33.83 57.40 -32.47
CA LYS A 98 -34.82 56.35 -32.17
C LYS A 98 -34.24 54.95 -32.34
N GLU A 99 -33.53 54.71 -33.44
CA GLU A 99 -32.89 53.41 -33.71
C GLU A 99 -31.85 53.06 -32.65
N VAL A 100 -30.99 54.02 -32.29
CA VAL A 100 -29.98 53.85 -31.24
C VAL A 100 -30.64 53.55 -29.88
N GLN A 101 -31.74 54.23 -29.54
CA GLN A 101 -32.43 54.01 -28.28
C GLN A 101 -33.11 52.63 -28.21
N LEU A 102 -33.69 52.17 -29.32
CA LEU A 102 -34.29 50.82 -29.43
C LEU A 102 -33.22 49.73 -29.32
N ASP A 103 -32.08 49.90 -29.98
CA ASP A 103 -30.96 48.95 -29.85
C ASP A 103 -30.43 48.90 -28.42
N LEU A 104 -30.27 50.06 -27.77
CA LEU A 104 -29.83 50.14 -26.37
C LEU A 104 -30.82 49.45 -25.41
N ASP A 105 -32.12 49.63 -25.62
CA ASP A 105 -33.15 48.98 -24.81
C ASP A 105 -33.12 47.44 -25.01
N ASN A 106 -33.04 46.98 -26.26
CA ASN A 106 -32.91 45.55 -26.57
C ASN A 106 -31.63 44.94 -25.95
N LYS A 107 -30.50 45.65 -26.03
CA LYS A 107 -29.24 45.20 -25.45
C LYS A 107 -29.29 45.12 -23.93
N ASN A 108 -29.99 46.06 -23.28
CA ASN A 108 -30.19 46.01 -21.83
C ASN A 108 -31.11 44.85 -21.41
N ASP A 109 -32.15 44.54 -22.19
CA ASP A 109 -33.02 43.39 -21.95
C ASP A 109 -32.26 42.07 -22.12
N GLU A 110 -31.43 41.97 -23.17
CA GLU A 110 -30.52 40.83 -23.38
C GLU A 110 -29.54 40.69 -22.21
N LEU A 111 -28.91 41.78 -21.78
CA LEU A 111 -27.97 41.81 -20.66
C LEU A 111 -28.63 41.37 -19.36
N THR A 112 -29.87 41.81 -19.11
CA THR A 112 -30.64 41.42 -17.93
C THR A 112 -30.94 39.92 -17.92
N LYS A 113 -31.38 39.36 -19.07
CA LYS A 113 -31.62 37.91 -19.21
C LYS A 113 -30.33 37.10 -19.03
N LEU A 114 -29.23 37.56 -19.62
CA LEU A 114 -27.91 36.92 -19.47
C LEU A 114 -27.45 36.92 -18.01
N ASN A 115 -27.60 38.04 -17.30
CA ASN A 115 -27.23 38.14 -15.88
C ASN A 115 -28.07 37.21 -14.98
N MET A 116 -29.37 37.10 -15.26
CA MET A 116 -30.23 36.15 -14.53
C MET A 116 -29.75 34.70 -14.76
N SER A 117 -29.50 34.33 -16.01
CA SER A 117 -29.04 32.98 -16.35
C SER A 117 -27.65 32.67 -15.76
N LEU A 118 -26.74 33.66 -15.74
CA LEU A 118 -25.44 33.56 -15.08
C LEU A 118 -25.60 33.33 -13.58
N SER A 119 -26.47 34.08 -12.90
CA SER A 119 -26.74 33.89 -11.47
C SER A 119 -27.33 32.52 -11.16
N GLU A 120 -28.18 31.97 -12.03
CA GLU A 120 -28.74 30.62 -11.88
C GLU A 120 -27.65 29.54 -12.03
N LEU A 121 -26.80 29.65 -13.05
CA LEU A 121 -25.68 28.73 -13.28
C LEU A 121 -24.65 28.77 -12.15
N GLU A 122 -24.36 29.96 -11.58
CA GLU A 122 -23.49 30.10 -10.42
C GLU A 122 -24.09 29.43 -9.18
N ALA A 123 -25.40 29.57 -8.96
CA ALA A 123 -26.10 28.91 -7.85
C ALA A 123 -26.10 27.38 -8.01
N GLU A 124 -26.33 26.88 -9.23
CA GLU A 124 -26.25 25.46 -9.53
C GLU A 124 -24.82 24.91 -9.34
N GLY A 125 -23.82 25.62 -9.85
CA GLY A 125 -22.41 25.27 -9.69
C GLY A 125 -21.98 25.20 -8.22
N LYS A 126 -22.44 26.16 -7.40
CA LYS A 126 -22.22 26.12 -5.94
C LYS A 126 -22.88 24.89 -5.31
N THR A 127 -24.14 24.61 -5.66
CA THR A 127 -24.89 23.46 -5.14
C THR A 127 -24.21 22.13 -5.49
N LEU A 128 -23.72 21.98 -6.73
CA LEU A 128 -22.98 20.79 -7.16
C LEU A 128 -21.63 20.66 -6.44
N SER A 129 -20.90 21.75 -6.27
CA SER A 129 -19.65 21.77 -5.48
C SER A 129 -19.89 21.34 -4.04
N ASP A 130 -20.95 21.84 -3.40
CA ASP A 130 -21.27 21.51 -2.01
C ASP A 130 -21.73 20.05 -1.87
N ARG A 131 -22.51 19.53 -2.82
CA ARG A 131 -22.84 18.10 -2.91
C ARG A 131 -21.59 17.23 -3.05
N LYS A 132 -20.68 17.59 -3.95
CA LYS A 132 -19.41 16.86 -4.15
C LYS A 132 -18.59 16.83 -2.86
N LYS A 133 -18.45 17.96 -2.17
CA LYS A 133 -17.75 18.04 -0.86
C LYS A 133 -18.44 17.17 0.19
N SER A 134 -19.77 17.19 0.24
CA SER A 134 -20.55 16.36 1.17
C SER A 134 -20.31 14.87 0.93
N HIS A 135 -20.44 14.39 -0.31
CA HIS A 135 -20.22 12.98 -0.64
C HIS A 135 -18.77 12.55 -0.38
N LEU A 136 -17.79 13.40 -0.71
CA LEU A 136 -16.39 13.13 -0.40
C LEU A 136 -16.16 13.00 1.11
N ASN A 137 -16.77 13.87 1.92
CA ASN A 137 -16.66 13.79 3.38
C ASN A 137 -17.33 12.53 3.92
N THR A 138 -18.52 12.16 3.43
CA THR A 138 -19.17 10.91 3.84
C THR A 138 -18.29 9.69 3.54
N LEU A 139 -17.68 9.64 2.36
CA LEU A 139 -16.76 8.57 1.99
C LEU A 139 -15.51 8.56 2.89
N LYS A 140 -14.92 9.73 3.17
CA LYS A 140 -13.78 9.85 4.09
C LYS A 140 -14.10 9.33 5.48
N GLU A 141 -15.28 9.65 6.02
CA GLU A 141 -15.68 9.19 7.34
C GLU A 141 -15.88 7.67 7.37
N ALA A 142 -16.61 7.10 6.39
CA ALA A 142 -16.87 5.66 6.33
C ALA A 142 -15.56 4.84 6.29
N ILE A 143 -14.66 5.18 5.36
CA ILE A 143 -13.35 4.53 5.22
C ILE A 143 -12.51 4.71 6.49
N TRP A 144 -12.60 5.86 7.14
CA TRP A 144 -11.85 6.12 8.36
C TRP A 144 -12.37 5.33 9.56
N GLU A 145 -13.66 5.04 9.65
CA GLU A 145 -14.19 4.17 10.70
C GLU A 145 -13.67 2.74 10.55
N GLU A 146 -13.62 2.20 9.33
CA GLU A 146 -13.03 0.87 9.08
C GLU A 146 -11.54 0.83 9.42
N LYS A 147 -10.79 1.89 9.09
CA LYS A 147 -9.41 2.05 9.54
C LYS A 147 -9.27 1.91 11.06
N LYS A 148 -10.20 2.48 11.84
CA LYS A 148 -10.16 2.38 13.31
C LYS A 148 -10.39 0.95 13.79
N THR A 149 -11.15 0.14 13.04
CA THR A 149 -11.33 -1.29 13.34
C THR A 149 -9.99 -2.02 13.18
N ILE A 150 -9.28 -1.79 12.07
CA ILE A 150 -7.95 -2.37 11.81
C ILE A 150 -6.89 -1.83 12.78
N ASP A 151 -6.98 -0.55 13.19
CA ASP A 151 -6.07 0.04 14.17
C ASP A 151 -6.17 -0.64 15.57
N LYS A 152 -7.24 -1.40 15.83
CA LYS A 152 -7.41 -2.20 17.06
C LYS A 152 -6.88 -3.63 16.91
N SER A 153 -6.50 -4.05 15.71
CA SER A 153 -6.01 -5.40 15.45
C SER A 153 -4.49 -5.44 15.33
N PRO A 154 -3.88 -6.65 15.30
CA PRO A 154 -2.44 -6.81 15.12
C PRO A 154 -1.91 -6.14 13.84
N LEU A 155 -2.76 -5.90 12.84
CA LEU A 155 -2.45 -5.29 11.55
C LEU A 155 -2.24 -3.77 11.60
N LYS A 156 -2.41 -3.12 12.75
CA LYS A 156 -2.24 -1.67 12.92
C LYS A 156 -0.95 -1.12 12.31
N PHE A 157 0.14 -1.89 12.37
CA PHE A 157 1.44 -1.45 11.85
C PHE A 157 1.42 -1.26 10.32
N CYS A 158 0.61 -2.01 9.56
CA CYS A 158 0.45 -1.87 8.11
C CYS A 158 -0.10 -0.49 7.72
N LEU A 159 -0.78 0.18 8.66
CA LEU A 159 -1.41 1.48 8.45
C LEU A 159 -0.54 2.66 8.94
N LYS A 160 0.71 2.39 9.34
CA LYS A 160 1.65 3.41 9.81
C LYS A 160 2.06 4.34 8.66
N GLY A 161 1.95 5.65 8.89
CA GLY A 161 2.19 6.69 7.87
C GLY A 161 0.92 7.30 7.27
N TYR A 162 -0.21 6.60 7.36
CA TYR A 162 -1.53 7.07 6.89
C TYR A 162 -2.35 7.73 8.02
N GLY A 163 -1.73 8.68 8.71
CA GLY A 163 -2.29 9.31 9.92
C GLY A 163 -3.42 10.32 9.69
N THR A 164 -3.74 10.66 8.44
CA THR A 164 -4.81 11.61 8.12
C THR A 164 -5.85 10.99 7.19
N LYS A 165 -7.11 11.42 7.32
CA LYS A 165 -8.23 10.96 6.47
C LYS A 165 -7.94 11.14 4.98
N ASP A 166 -7.32 12.25 4.62
CA ASP A 166 -6.97 12.56 3.23
C ASP A 166 -5.90 11.62 2.66
N LYS A 167 -4.84 11.35 3.43
CA LYS A 167 -3.76 10.44 3.01
C LYS A 167 -4.26 9.01 2.88
N PHE A 168 -5.06 8.56 3.85
CA PHE A 168 -5.63 7.23 3.83
C PHE A 168 -6.61 7.04 2.67
N LEU A 169 -7.52 8.00 2.44
CA LEU A 169 -8.44 7.96 1.30
C LEU A 169 -7.70 7.89 -0.04
N SER A 170 -6.66 8.71 -0.22
CA SER A 170 -5.87 8.72 -1.47
C SER A 170 -5.27 7.34 -1.73
N GLN A 171 -4.74 6.70 -0.69
CA GLN A 171 -4.17 5.37 -0.80
C GLN A 171 -5.21 4.28 -1.11
N VAL A 172 -6.41 4.35 -0.50
CA VAL A 172 -7.51 3.42 -0.84
C VAL A 172 -7.85 3.52 -2.33
N LEU A 173 -7.91 4.74 -2.85
CA LEU A 173 -8.29 4.98 -4.25
C LEU A 173 -7.20 4.55 -5.24
N GLU A 174 -5.91 4.65 -4.87
CA GLU A 174 -4.78 4.25 -5.72
C GLU A 174 -4.61 2.73 -5.81
N ASN A 175 -4.99 2.00 -4.76
CA ASN A 175 -4.69 0.57 -4.63
C ASN A 175 -5.93 -0.33 -4.79
N TYR A 176 -6.83 0.03 -5.71
CA TYR A 176 -8.01 -0.78 -6.01
C TYR A 176 -7.63 -2.03 -6.84
N GLY A 177 -8.04 -3.23 -6.42
CA GLY A 177 -7.71 -4.47 -7.12
C GLY A 177 -8.37 -5.71 -6.53
N ASP A 178 -8.08 -6.88 -7.14
CA ASP A 178 -8.58 -8.17 -6.69
C ASP A 178 -8.01 -8.55 -5.32
N ILE A 179 -8.90 -8.84 -4.38
CA ILE A 179 -8.58 -9.25 -3.01
C ILE A 179 -8.51 -10.78 -2.98
N SER A 180 -7.35 -11.35 -2.64
CA SER A 180 -7.15 -12.79 -2.58
C SER A 180 -7.29 -13.39 -1.17
N LYS A 181 -7.25 -12.56 -0.12
CA LYS A 181 -7.28 -12.97 1.30
C LYS A 181 -8.11 -12.00 2.12
N ASN A 182 -8.75 -12.49 3.18
CA ASN A 182 -9.52 -11.67 4.10
C ASN A 182 -8.70 -11.26 5.35
N LEU A 183 -9.29 -10.41 6.18
CA LEU A 183 -8.68 -9.82 7.38
C LEU A 183 -8.29 -10.88 8.40
N GLU A 184 -9.14 -11.89 8.60
CA GLU A 184 -8.89 -12.99 9.54
C GLU A 184 -7.71 -13.88 9.09
N ASP A 185 -7.55 -14.08 7.78
CA ASP A 185 -6.41 -14.81 7.22
C ASP A 185 -5.10 -14.05 7.46
N LEU A 186 -5.12 -12.72 7.30
CA LEU A 186 -3.97 -11.86 7.55
C LEU A 186 -3.60 -11.78 9.04
N GLU A 187 -4.60 -11.75 9.93
CA GLU A 187 -4.36 -11.75 11.38
C GLU A 187 -3.69 -13.04 11.85
N LYS A 188 -4.12 -14.20 11.33
CA LYS A 188 -3.48 -15.50 11.62
C LYS A 188 -2.04 -15.58 11.14
N GLU A 189 -1.72 -14.97 10.01
CA GLU A 189 -0.34 -14.93 9.50
C GLU A 189 0.58 -14.10 10.40
N ILE A 190 0.06 -13.05 11.05
CA ILE A 190 0.84 -12.16 11.95
C ILE A 190 1.00 -12.73 13.37
N GLU A 191 0.03 -13.50 13.88
CA GLU A 191 0.16 -14.17 15.18
C GLU A 191 1.39 -15.10 15.24
N GLY A 192 1.81 -15.67 14.09
CA GLY A 192 3.04 -16.46 13.98
C GLY A 192 4.33 -15.64 13.97
N ILE A 193 4.24 -14.32 13.82
CA ILE A 193 5.38 -13.41 13.60
C ILE A 193 5.75 -12.69 14.90
N THR A 194 4.79 -12.20 15.70
CA THR A 194 4.89 -11.18 16.78
C THR A 194 5.94 -11.30 17.92
N ASP A 195 6.79 -12.32 17.96
CA ASP A 195 7.67 -12.62 19.11
C ASP A 195 9.16 -12.29 18.89
N CYS A 196 9.52 -11.44 17.91
CA CYS A 196 10.92 -11.16 17.57
C CYS A 196 11.34 -9.72 17.91
N SER A 197 11.55 -9.43 19.19
CA SER A 197 12.08 -8.11 19.61
C SER A 197 13.61 -7.96 19.43
N GLU A 198 14.34 -9.06 19.18
CA GLU A 198 15.77 -9.02 18.91
C GLU A 198 16.12 -9.81 17.64
N LYS A 199 16.49 -9.08 16.57
CA LYS A 199 16.99 -9.65 15.32
C LYS A 199 18.32 -10.36 15.57
N ARG A 200 18.30 -11.70 15.71
CA ARG A 200 19.51 -12.53 15.68
C ARG A 200 19.41 -13.49 14.49
N ILE A 201 20.47 -13.56 13.68
CA ILE A 201 20.59 -14.49 12.55
C ILE A 201 21.70 -15.46 12.91
N TRP A 202 21.44 -16.76 12.77
CA TRP A 202 22.48 -17.77 12.85
C TRP A 202 23.16 -17.91 11.49
N LYS A 203 24.33 -17.29 11.32
CA LYS A 203 25.05 -17.24 10.05
C LYS A 203 26.10 -18.33 9.94
N ASP A 204 26.84 -18.54 11.02
CA ASP A 204 28.03 -19.36 10.99
C ASP A 204 27.68 -20.86 11.11
N PRO A 205 28.27 -21.73 10.27
CA PRO A 205 28.15 -23.17 10.44
C PRO A 205 28.79 -23.64 11.74
N VAL A 206 28.24 -24.72 12.30
CA VAL A 206 28.87 -25.42 13.43
C VAL A 206 30.05 -26.20 12.90
N PHE A 207 31.18 -26.09 13.59
CA PHE A 207 32.36 -26.88 13.33
C PHE A 207 32.67 -27.77 14.54
N PHE A 208 32.75 -29.07 14.30
CA PHE A 208 33.14 -30.04 15.29
C PHE A 208 33.88 -31.17 14.59
N ASP A 209 35.16 -31.35 14.94
CA ASP A 209 35.94 -32.51 14.53
C ASP A 209 36.28 -33.32 15.77
N ALA A 210 35.65 -34.49 15.87
CA ALA A 210 35.88 -35.45 16.93
C ALA A 210 36.35 -36.80 16.40
N THR A 211 36.78 -36.86 15.13
CA THR A 211 37.19 -38.10 14.46
C THR A 211 38.27 -38.84 15.26
N ASP A 212 39.24 -38.10 15.81
CA ASP A 212 40.32 -38.65 16.63
C ASP A 212 39.82 -39.36 17.90
N VAL A 213 38.71 -38.91 18.47
CA VAL A 213 38.11 -39.53 19.65
C VAL A 213 37.14 -40.63 19.26
N GLU A 214 36.25 -40.37 18.30
CA GLU A 214 35.21 -41.30 17.84
C GLU A 214 35.79 -42.59 17.24
N GLN A 215 36.98 -42.49 16.64
CA GLN A 215 37.69 -43.61 16.02
C GLN A 215 38.92 -44.08 16.81
N ASP A 216 39.10 -43.63 18.06
CA ASP A 216 40.25 -44.07 18.87
C ASP A 216 40.19 -45.60 19.10
N GLU A 217 41.24 -46.29 18.65
CA GLU A 217 41.34 -47.76 18.73
C GLU A 217 41.16 -48.29 20.16
N LEU A 218 41.48 -47.50 21.19
CA LEU A 218 41.38 -47.90 22.60
C LEU A 218 39.93 -48.21 23.02
N LEU A 219 38.94 -47.62 22.34
CA LEU A 219 37.52 -47.86 22.61
C LEU A 219 37.12 -49.29 22.23
N SER A 220 37.65 -49.78 21.12
CA SER A 220 37.45 -51.14 20.60
C SER A 220 38.31 -52.21 21.28
N GLN A 221 39.30 -51.82 22.08
CA GLN A 221 40.22 -52.73 22.76
C GLN A 221 39.79 -53.03 24.19
N LYS A 222 39.86 -54.28 24.61
CA LYS A 222 39.69 -54.64 26.02
C LYS A 222 40.89 -54.16 26.84
N VAL A 223 40.66 -53.25 27.78
CA VAL A 223 41.70 -52.73 28.66
C VAL A 223 41.81 -53.66 29.87
N ILE A 224 42.69 -54.66 29.75
CA ILE A 224 43.01 -55.64 30.79
C ILE A 224 44.50 -55.52 31.15
N GLY A 225 44.86 -55.76 32.42
CA GLY A 225 46.27 -55.69 32.84
C GLY A 225 47.09 -56.92 32.42
N SER A 226 48.41 -56.77 32.47
CA SER A 226 49.41 -57.64 31.81
C SER A 226 49.57 -59.08 32.34
N GLY A 227 48.66 -59.62 33.15
CA GLY A 227 48.52 -61.07 33.35
C GLY A 227 49.58 -61.79 34.21
N ASP A 228 50.64 -61.14 34.70
CA ASP A 228 51.73 -61.77 35.48
C ASP A 228 51.38 -62.13 36.95
N SER A 229 50.09 -62.25 37.25
CA SER A 229 49.55 -62.65 38.57
C SER A 229 48.94 -64.04 38.48
N TYR A 230 49.08 -64.87 39.52
CA TYR A 230 48.40 -66.16 39.56
C TYR A 230 46.86 -66.03 39.55
N LEU A 231 46.34 -64.84 39.86
CA LEU A 231 44.91 -64.53 39.87
C LEU A 231 44.34 -64.28 38.45
N SER A 232 45.21 -63.97 37.47
CA SER A 232 44.79 -63.46 36.15
C SER A 232 43.96 -64.47 35.36
N THR A 233 44.37 -65.74 35.34
CA THR A 233 43.70 -66.81 34.57
C THR A 233 42.22 -66.92 34.93
N PHE A 234 41.92 -67.06 36.22
CA PHE A 234 40.54 -67.28 36.67
C PHE A 234 39.68 -66.01 36.57
N ILE A 235 40.26 -64.83 36.80
CA ILE A 235 39.56 -63.56 36.64
C ILE A 235 39.18 -63.31 35.17
N ASN A 236 40.08 -63.66 34.24
CA ASN A 236 39.82 -63.55 32.81
C ASN A 236 38.78 -64.59 32.34
N GLU A 237 38.80 -65.81 32.87
CA GLU A 237 37.76 -66.82 32.60
C GLU A 237 36.36 -66.37 33.05
N LEU A 238 36.28 -65.66 34.19
CA LEU A 238 35.03 -65.12 34.72
C LEU A 238 34.62 -63.78 34.10
N ASP A 239 35.47 -63.17 33.27
CA ASP A 239 35.30 -61.83 32.68
C ASP A 239 34.90 -60.77 33.73
N ASN A 240 35.53 -60.82 34.91
CA ASN A 240 35.11 -60.03 36.08
C ASN A 240 36.18 -59.05 36.60
N ILE A 241 37.18 -58.71 35.78
CA ILE A 241 38.30 -57.84 36.17
C ILE A 241 37.84 -56.46 36.69
N ASP A 242 36.79 -55.89 36.12
CA ASP A 242 36.23 -54.60 36.57
C ASP A 242 35.61 -54.69 37.96
N TRP A 243 34.97 -55.82 38.27
CA TRP A 243 34.46 -56.09 39.61
C TRP A 243 35.60 -56.29 40.60
N VAL A 244 36.67 -56.99 40.19
CA VAL A 244 37.88 -57.16 41.01
C VAL A 244 38.54 -55.81 41.30
N LYS A 245 38.59 -54.90 40.31
CA LYS A 245 39.10 -53.53 40.51
C LYS A 245 38.31 -52.77 41.57
N LYS A 246 36.98 -52.83 41.50
CA LYS A 246 36.11 -52.25 42.54
C LYS A 246 36.31 -52.94 43.90
N GLY A 247 36.58 -54.24 43.89
CA GLY A 247 36.91 -55.00 45.09
C GLY A 247 38.22 -54.56 45.75
N LYS A 248 39.24 -54.24 44.94
CA LYS A 248 40.58 -53.82 45.38
C LYS A 248 40.52 -52.62 46.32
N THR A 249 39.63 -51.65 46.09
CA THR A 249 39.54 -50.43 46.92
C THR A 249 39.10 -50.71 48.37
N TYR A 250 38.39 -51.81 48.63
CA TYR A 250 38.03 -52.19 50.01
C TYR A 250 39.23 -52.74 50.79
N LEU A 251 40.28 -53.18 50.10
CA LEU A 251 41.49 -53.75 50.69
C LEU A 251 42.56 -52.69 50.99
N ASP A 252 42.33 -51.42 50.63
CA ASP A 252 43.24 -50.32 50.96
C ASP A 252 43.14 -49.90 52.45
N GLN A 253 42.02 -50.25 53.12
CA GLN A 253 41.74 -49.84 54.50
C GLN A 253 41.87 -51.00 55.52
N GLU A 254 41.64 -52.24 55.08
CA GLU A 254 41.62 -53.44 55.93
C GLU A 254 42.40 -54.60 55.30
N ASP A 255 42.87 -55.54 56.12
CA ASP A 255 43.60 -56.75 55.69
C ASP A 255 42.72 -58.02 55.64
N LYS A 256 41.40 -57.86 55.76
CA LYS A 256 40.43 -58.96 55.72
C LYS A 256 39.70 -59.03 54.39
N CYS A 257 39.42 -60.25 53.94
CA CYS A 257 38.60 -60.48 52.77
C CYS A 257 37.15 -59.96 52.99
N PRO A 258 36.62 -59.07 52.14
CA PRO A 258 35.28 -58.51 52.31
C PRO A 258 34.14 -59.54 52.12
N PHE A 259 34.42 -60.73 51.59
CA PHE A 259 33.42 -61.78 51.37
C PHE A 259 33.41 -62.83 52.47
N CYS A 260 34.56 -63.46 52.74
CA CYS A 260 34.65 -64.54 53.72
C CYS A 260 35.19 -64.10 55.09
N GLN A 261 35.62 -62.85 55.23
CA GLN A 261 36.17 -62.25 56.47
C GLN A 261 37.43 -62.93 57.02
N GLN A 262 38.06 -63.80 56.22
CA GLN A 262 39.34 -64.44 56.55
C GLN A 262 40.51 -63.48 56.30
N ASP A 263 41.61 -63.73 57.00
CA ASP A 263 42.88 -63.04 56.77
C ASP A 263 43.42 -63.37 55.36
N LEU A 264 43.96 -62.36 54.69
CA LEU A 264 44.53 -62.51 53.36
C LEU A 264 45.96 -63.09 53.44
N GLN A 265 46.37 -63.82 52.38
CA GLN A 265 47.77 -64.27 52.26
C GLN A 265 48.72 -63.07 52.13
N GLU A 266 49.94 -63.17 52.66
CA GLU A 266 50.91 -62.06 52.71
C GLU A 266 51.17 -61.41 51.34
N ASN A 267 51.19 -62.21 50.26
CA ASN A 267 51.43 -61.72 48.91
C ASN A 267 50.16 -61.36 48.12
N PHE A 268 48.95 -61.59 48.67
CA PHE A 268 47.70 -61.42 47.94
C PHE A 268 47.52 -59.99 47.40
N LYS A 269 47.79 -58.96 48.23
CA LYS A 269 47.68 -57.55 47.81
C LYS A 269 48.66 -57.18 46.68
N SER A 270 49.85 -57.77 46.70
CA SER A 270 50.85 -57.60 45.65
C SER A 270 50.41 -58.26 44.34
N GLU A 271 49.93 -59.51 44.42
CA GLU A 271 49.42 -60.26 43.27
C GLU A 271 48.14 -59.64 42.68
N LEU A 272 47.28 -59.06 43.51
CA LEU A 272 46.12 -58.27 43.08
C LEU A 272 46.55 -56.96 42.38
N SER A 273 47.63 -56.33 42.84
CA SER A 273 48.14 -55.09 42.23
C SER A 273 48.78 -55.34 40.87
N LYS A 274 49.42 -56.50 40.66
CA LYS A 274 49.98 -56.91 39.37
C LYS A 274 48.93 -57.05 38.25
N LEU A 275 47.65 -57.21 38.59
CA LEU A 275 46.55 -57.22 37.62
C LEU A 275 46.26 -55.84 37.02
N PHE A 276 46.81 -54.76 37.58
CA PHE A 276 46.62 -53.38 37.15
C PHE A 276 48.00 -52.74 36.96
N ASP A 277 48.70 -53.14 35.91
CA ASP A 277 50.06 -52.73 35.61
C ASP A 277 50.14 -51.30 35.03
N GLN A 278 51.36 -50.83 34.74
CA GLN A 278 51.56 -49.50 34.14
C GLN A 278 50.85 -49.35 32.79
N THR A 279 50.70 -50.42 32.01
CA THR A 279 49.98 -50.39 30.73
C THR A 279 48.49 -50.15 30.97
N TYR A 280 47.90 -50.88 31.92
CA TYR A 280 46.51 -50.67 32.33
C TYR A 280 46.27 -49.22 32.79
N GLU A 281 47.08 -48.71 33.72
CA GLU A 281 46.88 -47.35 34.25
C GLU A 281 47.03 -46.27 33.16
N LYS A 282 48.01 -46.40 32.27
CA LYS A 282 48.17 -45.48 31.11
C LYS A 282 46.96 -45.50 30.18
N ASN A 283 46.39 -46.67 29.94
CA ASN A 283 45.19 -46.80 29.11
C ASN A 283 43.97 -46.16 29.80
N ILE A 284 43.83 -46.29 31.11
CA ILE A 284 42.79 -45.58 31.89
C ILE A 284 43.00 -44.06 31.85
N GLU A 285 44.23 -43.57 32.00
CA GLU A 285 44.54 -42.14 31.86
C GLU A 285 44.21 -41.61 30.46
N ARG A 286 44.51 -42.38 29.41
CA ARG A 286 44.15 -42.04 28.02
C ARG A 286 42.64 -42.01 27.82
N LEU A 287 41.89 -43.01 28.32
CA LEU A 287 40.42 -43.01 28.26
C LEU A 287 39.82 -41.78 28.95
N ASN A 288 40.30 -41.43 30.15
CA ASN A 288 39.86 -40.23 30.84
C ASN A 288 40.21 -38.95 30.06
N SER A 289 41.36 -38.91 29.40
CA SER A 289 41.77 -37.77 28.57
C SER A 289 40.90 -37.63 27.33
N LEU A 290 40.53 -38.73 26.68
CA LEU A 290 39.59 -38.77 25.55
C LEU A 290 38.21 -38.27 25.99
N HIS A 291 37.67 -38.84 27.07
CA HIS A 291 36.40 -38.42 27.65
C HIS A 291 36.40 -36.93 27.97
N ASN A 292 37.38 -36.43 28.73
CA ASN A 292 37.43 -35.03 29.11
C ASN A 292 37.54 -34.08 27.89
N SER A 293 38.36 -34.44 26.90
CA SER A 293 38.50 -33.63 25.68
C SER A 293 37.18 -33.58 24.89
N TYR A 294 36.50 -34.72 24.76
CA TYR A 294 35.22 -34.83 24.08
C TYR A 294 34.12 -34.07 24.83
N SER A 295 33.98 -34.28 26.15
CA SER A 295 32.99 -33.59 26.98
C SER A 295 33.15 -32.07 26.93
N ILE A 296 34.38 -31.54 27.06
CA ILE A 296 34.64 -30.09 26.95
C ILE A 296 34.21 -29.54 25.59
N ALA A 297 34.42 -30.30 24.51
CA ALA A 297 34.03 -29.87 23.18
C ALA A 297 32.52 -29.94 22.97
N VAL A 298 31.85 -30.98 23.49
CA VAL A 298 30.39 -31.11 23.48
C VAL A 298 29.72 -30.02 24.32
N ASP A 299 30.23 -29.69 25.50
CA ASP A 299 29.68 -28.64 26.36
C ASP A 299 29.67 -27.27 25.66
N LYS A 300 30.69 -26.98 24.86
CA LYS A 300 30.75 -25.75 24.05
C LYS A 300 29.66 -25.72 22.97
N ILE A 301 29.46 -26.84 22.29
CA ILE A 301 28.43 -26.98 21.26
C ILE A 301 27.04 -26.89 21.87
N GLU A 302 26.80 -27.57 22.99
CA GLU A 302 25.52 -27.52 23.68
C GLU A 302 25.21 -26.11 24.17
N ALA A 303 26.20 -25.39 24.71
CA ALA A 303 26.04 -23.99 25.10
C ALA A 303 25.76 -23.07 23.90
N GLU A 304 26.37 -23.34 22.74
CA GLU A 304 26.09 -22.61 21.51
C GLU A 304 24.66 -22.88 21.01
N LEU A 305 24.24 -24.14 20.97
CA LEU A 305 22.97 -24.59 20.37
C LEU A 305 21.75 -24.56 21.32
N SER A 306 21.96 -24.34 22.62
CA SER A 306 20.88 -24.25 23.62
C SER A 306 20.65 -22.83 24.13
N ASN A 307 21.24 -21.83 23.47
CA ASN A 307 21.08 -20.44 23.85
C ASN A 307 19.64 -19.93 23.60
N ASP A 308 19.30 -18.77 24.16
CA ASP A 308 17.96 -18.17 24.05
C ASP A 308 17.48 -18.00 22.60
N PHE A 309 18.39 -17.84 21.63
CA PHE A 309 18.03 -17.67 20.23
C PHE A 309 17.35 -18.93 19.65
N PHE A 310 17.80 -20.13 20.01
CA PHE A 310 17.19 -21.37 19.53
C PHE A 310 15.84 -21.70 20.18
N ASN A 311 15.50 -20.99 21.27
CA ASN A 311 14.20 -21.07 21.94
C ASN A 311 13.18 -20.05 21.42
N LEU A 312 13.57 -19.17 20.48
CA LEU A 312 12.64 -18.20 19.89
C LEU A 312 11.60 -18.93 19.04
N SER A 313 10.34 -18.50 19.13
CA SER A 313 9.20 -19.18 18.49
C SER A 313 9.39 -19.36 16.97
N TYR A 314 9.92 -18.34 16.29
CA TYR A 314 10.23 -18.41 14.86
C TYR A 314 11.37 -19.35 14.49
N VAL A 315 12.24 -19.73 15.43
CA VAL A 315 13.28 -20.74 15.21
C VAL A 315 12.69 -22.12 15.49
N THR A 316 11.96 -22.27 16.59
CA THR A 316 11.29 -23.53 16.96
C THR A 316 10.19 -23.96 15.99
N SER A 317 9.60 -23.04 15.24
CA SER A 317 8.61 -23.35 14.20
C SER A 317 9.22 -24.04 12.97
N HIS A 318 10.55 -23.96 12.79
CA HIS A 318 11.26 -24.69 11.75
C HIS A 318 11.60 -26.10 12.25
N ILE A 319 10.66 -27.02 12.02
CA ILE A 319 10.72 -28.39 12.55
C ILE A 319 11.99 -29.11 12.10
N GLU A 320 12.42 -28.98 10.84
CA GLU A 320 13.66 -29.65 10.37
C GLU A 320 14.90 -29.15 11.10
N LEU A 321 15.01 -27.83 11.31
CA LEU A 321 16.15 -27.23 12.03
C LEU A 321 16.15 -27.66 13.50
N HIS A 322 15.02 -27.51 14.18
CA HIS A 322 14.90 -27.83 15.60
C HIS A 322 15.16 -29.33 15.86
N SER A 323 14.54 -30.22 15.07
CA SER A 323 14.78 -31.67 15.19
C SER A 323 16.22 -32.07 14.88
N SER A 324 16.90 -31.40 13.94
CA SER A 324 18.31 -31.64 13.66
C SER A 324 19.21 -31.24 14.83
N ILE A 325 18.91 -30.13 15.51
CA ILE A 325 19.61 -29.71 16.74
C ILE A 325 19.43 -30.75 17.85
N GLU A 326 18.19 -31.15 18.12
CA GLU A 326 17.88 -32.14 19.17
C GLU A 326 18.56 -33.48 18.89
N ALA A 327 18.49 -33.96 17.63
CA ALA A 327 19.13 -35.21 17.23
C ALA A 327 20.65 -35.15 17.40
N TYR A 328 21.28 -34.03 17.02
CA TYR A 328 22.73 -33.85 17.17
C TYR A 328 23.16 -33.81 18.63
N ILE A 329 22.51 -33.01 19.48
CA ILE A 329 22.81 -32.93 20.92
C ILE A 329 22.58 -34.30 21.60
N SER A 330 21.51 -35.01 21.24
CA SER A 330 21.22 -36.34 21.76
C SER A 330 22.33 -37.33 21.44
N LEU A 331 22.84 -37.32 20.20
CA LEU A 331 23.96 -38.17 19.78
C LEU A 331 25.25 -37.85 20.56
N LEU A 332 25.59 -36.57 20.70
CA LEU A 332 26.77 -36.14 21.47
C LEU A 332 26.72 -36.67 22.91
N LYS A 333 25.55 -36.56 23.56
CA LYS A 333 25.32 -37.06 24.92
C LYS A 333 25.36 -38.59 25.00
N ALA A 334 24.84 -39.28 23.99
CA ALA A 334 24.93 -40.73 23.91
C ALA A 334 26.40 -41.19 23.82
N ASN A 335 27.22 -40.51 23.03
CA ASN A 335 28.66 -40.79 22.94
C ASN A 335 29.41 -40.53 24.25
N ILE A 336 29.11 -39.45 24.97
CA ILE A 336 29.66 -39.20 26.32
C ILE A 336 29.32 -40.37 27.24
N LYS A 337 28.07 -40.81 27.26
CA LYS A 337 27.63 -41.93 28.09
C LYS A 337 28.37 -43.23 27.74
N THR A 338 28.58 -43.50 26.46
CA THR A 338 29.36 -44.65 26.00
C THR A 338 30.83 -44.58 26.47
N LEU A 339 31.44 -43.39 26.47
CA LEU A 339 32.77 -43.17 27.04
C LEU A 339 32.80 -43.39 28.56
N GLU A 340 31.79 -42.89 29.29
CA GLU A 340 31.63 -43.13 30.72
C GLU A 340 31.48 -44.62 31.04
N ASP A 341 30.65 -45.33 30.27
CA ASP A 341 30.45 -46.77 30.40
C ASP A 341 31.76 -47.53 30.16
N LYS A 342 32.56 -47.12 29.17
CA LYS A 342 33.90 -47.67 28.90
C LYS A 342 34.90 -47.38 30.02
N ILE A 343 34.89 -46.19 30.62
CA ILE A 343 35.74 -45.87 31.78
C ILE A 343 35.34 -46.70 33.01
N ASN A 344 34.03 -46.89 33.21
CA ASN A 344 33.48 -47.68 34.31
C ASN A 344 33.67 -49.19 34.12
N LYS A 345 33.74 -49.65 32.88
CA LYS A 345 33.97 -51.04 32.48
C LYS A 345 35.06 -51.16 31.39
N PRO A 346 36.34 -50.89 31.70
CA PRO A 346 37.41 -50.89 30.71
C PRO A 346 37.61 -52.22 29.96
N SER A 347 37.17 -53.34 30.54
CA SER A 347 37.23 -54.66 29.91
C SER A 347 36.22 -54.86 28.77
N THR A 348 35.28 -53.92 28.58
CA THR A 348 34.25 -54.00 27.53
C THR A 348 34.63 -53.20 26.30
N ASP A 349 34.37 -53.73 25.12
CA ASP A 349 34.55 -53.06 23.84
C ASP A 349 33.33 -52.15 23.55
N VAL A 350 33.59 -50.91 23.16
CA VAL A 350 32.55 -49.92 22.82
C VAL A 350 32.88 -49.23 21.49
N TYR A 351 31.85 -48.68 20.86
CA TYR A 351 31.96 -47.93 19.62
C TYR A 351 31.17 -46.63 19.77
N LEU A 352 31.80 -45.52 19.45
CA LEU A 352 31.09 -44.24 19.32
C LEU A 352 30.47 -44.15 17.94
N GLU A 353 29.30 -43.56 17.89
CA GLU A 353 28.64 -43.29 16.62
C GLU A 353 29.19 -42.00 16.03
N SER A 354 29.49 -42.03 14.72
CA SER A 354 30.09 -40.90 14.00
C SER A 354 29.16 -39.69 14.01
N THR A 355 29.64 -38.54 14.50
CA THR A 355 28.80 -37.34 14.61
C THR A 355 28.75 -36.51 13.32
N SER A 356 29.67 -36.77 12.39
CA SER A 356 29.81 -36.06 11.11
C SER A 356 28.52 -35.98 10.29
N GLY A 357 27.78 -37.08 10.15
CA GLY A 357 26.52 -37.08 9.37
C GLY A 357 25.41 -36.25 10.02
N HIS A 358 25.31 -36.25 11.35
CA HIS A 358 24.34 -35.41 12.06
C HIS A 358 24.75 -33.93 12.02
N LEU A 359 26.06 -33.64 12.07
CA LEU A 359 26.58 -32.29 11.90
C LEU A 359 26.34 -31.75 10.48
N GLU A 360 26.51 -32.59 9.46
CA GLU A 360 26.21 -32.24 8.07
C GLU A 360 24.71 -31.93 7.91
N ASN A 361 23.83 -32.81 8.40
CA ASN A 361 22.38 -32.58 8.40
C ASN A 361 21.99 -31.28 9.14
N LEU A 362 22.60 -30.99 10.29
CA LEU A 362 22.37 -29.75 11.03
C LEU A 362 22.78 -28.53 10.22
N ASN A 363 23.95 -28.57 9.57
CA ASN A 363 24.47 -27.47 8.76
C ASN A 363 23.65 -27.28 7.47
N GLU A 364 23.14 -28.36 6.87
CA GLU A 364 22.19 -28.29 5.74
C GLU A 364 20.85 -27.70 6.17
N ALA A 365 20.29 -28.16 7.31
CA ALA A 365 19.06 -27.60 7.87
C ALA A 365 19.22 -26.11 8.22
N ARG A 366 20.39 -25.70 8.72
CA ARG A 366 20.76 -24.29 8.88
C ARG A 366 20.71 -23.57 7.54
N GLU A 367 21.36 -24.08 6.50
CA GLU A 367 21.43 -23.41 5.20
C GLU A 367 20.05 -23.30 4.53
N GLN A 368 19.20 -24.32 4.64
CA GLN A 368 17.84 -24.30 4.12
C GLN A 368 16.91 -23.37 4.91
N SER A 369 17.08 -23.33 6.23
CA SER A 369 16.35 -22.38 7.07
C SER A 369 16.92 -20.97 6.97
N HIS A 370 18.17 -20.76 6.54
CA HIS A 370 18.79 -19.43 6.51
C HIS A 370 18.03 -18.42 5.63
N PRO A 371 17.57 -18.73 4.39
CA PRO A 371 16.66 -17.87 3.63
C PRO A 371 15.30 -17.66 4.30
N LEU A 372 14.78 -18.62 5.06
CA LEU A 372 13.47 -18.54 5.73
C LEU A 372 13.55 -17.76 7.04
N LEU A 373 14.63 -17.91 7.80
CA LEU A 373 14.99 -17.11 8.96
C LEU A 373 15.29 -15.67 8.53
N ILE A 374 16.00 -15.49 7.39
CA ILE A 374 16.16 -14.19 6.75
C ILE A 374 14.84 -13.67 6.22
N ASN A 375 13.99 -14.47 5.56
CA ASN A 375 12.69 -14.04 5.03
C ASN A 375 11.67 -13.76 6.13
N ASN A 376 11.78 -14.36 7.30
CA ASN A 376 10.96 -14.00 8.47
C ASN A 376 11.53 -12.73 9.13
N LEU A 377 12.86 -12.56 9.18
CA LEU A 377 13.48 -11.29 9.58
C LEU A 377 13.30 -10.17 8.54
N GLN A 378 13.11 -10.52 7.26
CA GLN A 378 12.82 -9.66 6.11
C GLN A 378 11.33 -9.53 5.84
N ALA A 379 10.46 -10.38 6.38
CA ALA A 379 9.03 -10.17 6.53
C ALA A 379 8.82 -9.21 7.70
N TYR A 380 9.66 -9.27 8.73
CA TYR A 380 9.81 -8.23 9.74
C TYR A 380 10.51 -6.96 9.22
N ASP A 381 11.49 -7.08 8.31
CA ASP A 381 11.99 -5.93 7.57
C ASP A 381 10.98 -5.53 6.50
N TYR A 382 10.02 -6.36 6.07
CA TYR A 382 8.85 -6.01 5.27
C TYR A 382 7.83 -5.30 6.16
N ASP A 383 7.77 -5.53 7.48
CA ASP A 383 7.06 -4.63 8.41
C ASP A 383 7.76 -3.27 8.53
N PHE A 384 9.03 -3.16 8.12
CA PHE A 384 9.75 -1.89 8.00
C PHE A 384 9.82 -1.36 6.54
N GLN A 385 9.77 -2.21 5.51
CA GLN A 385 9.84 -1.90 4.08
C GLN A 385 8.46 -1.84 3.42
N LEU A 386 7.38 -2.25 4.09
CA LEU A 386 5.99 -1.83 3.82
C LEU A 386 5.75 -0.39 4.29
N SER A 387 6.74 0.26 4.91
CA SER A 387 6.82 1.71 4.84
C SER A 387 7.23 2.23 3.45
N ILE A 388 7.58 1.34 2.50
CA ILE A 388 8.09 1.66 1.17
C ILE A 388 7.43 0.90 0.00
N ASP A 389 6.92 -0.34 0.14
CA ASP A 389 6.22 -1.04 -0.96
C ASP A 389 4.70 -1.26 -0.73
N ASN A 390 3.92 -0.91 -1.75
CA ASN A 390 2.48 -0.66 -1.67
C ASN A 390 1.57 -1.87 -1.39
N GLN A 391 2.07 -3.13 -1.42
CA GLN A 391 1.21 -4.32 -1.58
C GLN A 391 0.32 -4.66 -0.37
N SER A 392 0.82 -4.69 0.87
CA SER A 392 -0.04 -5.02 2.03
C SER A 392 -1.00 -3.88 2.40
N SER A 393 -0.66 -2.64 2.04
CA SER A 393 -1.62 -1.53 2.11
C SER A 393 -2.77 -1.75 1.10
N CYS A 394 -2.49 -2.21 -0.12
CA CYS A 394 -3.52 -2.46 -1.14
C CYS A 394 -4.62 -3.40 -0.63
N PHE A 395 -4.23 -4.50 0.03
CA PHE A 395 -5.15 -5.54 0.45
C PHE A 395 -6.09 -5.07 1.58
N LEU A 396 -5.54 -4.43 2.62
CA LEU A 396 -6.35 -3.89 3.73
C LEU A 396 -7.27 -2.77 3.27
N LEU A 397 -6.82 -1.94 2.32
CA LEU A 397 -7.64 -0.87 1.75
C LEU A 397 -8.76 -1.41 0.84
N GLY A 398 -8.58 -2.61 0.28
CA GLY A 398 -9.60 -3.33 -0.48
C GLY A 398 -10.76 -3.83 0.40
N GLU A 399 -10.46 -4.42 1.57
CA GLU A 399 -11.49 -4.94 2.49
C GLU A 399 -12.29 -3.86 3.21
N VAL A 400 -11.65 -2.74 3.57
CA VAL A 400 -12.33 -1.54 4.13
C VAL A 400 -13.48 -1.04 3.23
N ARG A 401 -13.51 -1.48 1.96
CA ARG A 401 -14.51 -1.07 0.98
C ARG A 401 -15.63 -2.08 0.75
N SER A 402 -15.45 -3.37 1.08
CA SER A 402 -16.50 -4.42 0.92
C SER A 402 -17.51 -4.37 2.05
#